data_AF-V4UFI1-F1
#
_entry.id   AF-V4UFI1-F1
#
_cell.length_a   1.000
_cell.length_b   1.000
_cell.length_c   1.000
_cell.angle_alpha   90.00
_cell.angle_beta   90.00
_cell.angle_gamma   90.00
#
_symmetry.space_group_name_H-M   'P 1'
#
loop_
_entity.id
_entity.type
_entity.pdbx_description
1 polymer ?
#
loop_
_entity_poly.entity_id
_entity_poly.type
_entity_poly.pdbx_seq_one_letter_code
_entity_poly.pdbx_strand_id
1 'polypeptide(L)'
;SMSVGVLHGGKLALERLIDYHHARADETSLAAAEIELKDLLQEAHPDFKKLQRTVAKLEMSGKEAEAVTILEKALEKAQNENKQHEAYEIQMLREEMLIYKGDFEKALHCKCLDEEDISDARRPLYKAIINVILEQPKEAFSNWEQFNEMQSNFLWPPDQQDAQLYEVIDDFDKFVNVVNLLKRDIQETSKRKNNDDRATNSCTN
;
A
#
# COMPACT_ATOMS: atom_id res chain seq x y z
N SER A 1 -13.46 -17.47 10.64
CA SER A 1 -14.13 -17.23 9.34
C SER A 1 -13.46 -16.03 8.72
N MET A 2 -12.59 -16.22 7.72
CA MET A 2 -11.83 -15.14 7.08
C MET A 2 -12.74 -14.33 6.16
N SER A 3 -12.64 -13.00 6.18
CA SER A 3 -13.45 -12.16 5.31
C SER A 3 -12.84 -12.15 3.90
N VAL A 4 -13.70 -12.16 2.89
CA VAL A 4 -13.32 -12.04 1.47
C VAL A 4 -12.49 -10.75 1.23
N GLY A 5 -12.71 -9.70 2.01
CA GLY A 5 -11.96 -8.44 1.92
C GLY A 5 -10.48 -8.54 2.30
N VAL A 6 -10.16 -9.33 3.32
CA VAL A 6 -8.77 -9.56 3.78
C VAL A 6 -7.95 -10.35 2.74
N LEU A 7 -8.61 -11.26 2.02
CA LEU A 7 -8.00 -12.07 0.96
C LEU A 7 -7.80 -11.29 -0.35
N HIS A 8 -8.80 -10.49 -0.74
CA HIS A 8 -8.71 -9.66 -1.96
C HIS A 8 -7.79 -8.44 -1.77
N GLY A 9 -7.52 -8.02 -0.53
CA GLY A 9 -6.63 -6.90 -0.23
C GLY A 9 -5.22 -7.10 -0.80
N GLY A 10 -4.66 -8.31 -0.67
CA GLY A 10 -3.34 -8.66 -1.20
C GLY A 10 -3.30 -8.70 -2.73
N LYS A 11 -4.32 -9.30 -3.37
CA LYS A 11 -4.48 -9.29 -4.83
C LYS A 11 -4.58 -7.86 -5.38
N LEU A 12 -5.47 -7.04 -4.81
CA LEU A 12 -5.64 -5.64 -5.21
C LEU A 12 -4.36 -4.81 -4.99
N ALA A 13 -3.63 -5.05 -3.91
CA ALA A 13 -2.35 -4.38 -3.67
C ALA A 13 -1.29 -4.76 -4.73
N LEU A 14 -1.23 -6.03 -5.13
CA LEU A 14 -0.32 -6.49 -6.18
C LEU A 14 -0.74 -6.02 -7.57
N GLU A 15 -2.03 -6.07 -7.91
CA GLU A 15 -2.56 -5.48 -9.16
C GLU A 15 -2.18 -4.02 -9.28
N ARG A 16 -2.29 -3.25 -8.19
CA ARG A 16 -1.88 -1.84 -8.16
C ARG A 16 -0.39 -1.64 -8.33
N LEU A 17 0.41 -2.52 -7.74
CA LEU A 17 1.86 -2.51 -7.96
C LEU A 17 2.21 -2.72 -9.44
N ILE A 18 1.43 -3.53 -10.16
CA ILE A 18 1.58 -3.78 -11.60
C ILE A 18 1.02 -2.59 -12.43
N ASP A 19 -0.14 -2.07 -12.05
CA ASP A 19 -0.85 -0.95 -12.72
C ASP A 19 -0.23 0.43 -12.46
N TYR A 20 0.76 0.50 -11.57
CA TYR A 20 1.55 1.67 -11.14
C TYR A 20 2.02 2.59 -12.29
N HIS A 21 2.04 2.11 -13.54
CA HIS A 21 2.55 2.84 -14.69
C HIS A 21 1.51 3.67 -15.49
N HIS A 22 0.21 3.69 -15.15
CA HIS A 22 -0.80 4.19 -16.11
C HIS A 22 -1.49 5.54 -15.85
N ALA A 23 -1.42 6.19 -14.68
CA ALA A 23 -2.06 7.51 -14.55
C ALA A 23 -1.51 8.37 -13.41
N ARG A 24 -0.97 9.55 -13.75
CA ARG A 24 -0.94 10.70 -12.82
C ARG A 24 -2.25 11.46 -12.99
N ALA A 25 -2.97 11.66 -11.90
CA ALA A 25 -4.28 12.29 -11.92
C ALA A 25 -4.19 13.84 -11.97
N ASP A 26 -5.23 14.52 -12.47
CA ASP A 26 -5.27 15.99 -12.60
C ASP A 26 -5.43 16.67 -11.23
N GLU A 27 -4.85 17.86 -11.01
CA GLU A 27 -4.86 18.61 -9.73
C GLU A 27 -6.25 18.70 -9.03
N THR A 28 -7.33 18.82 -9.80
CA THR A 28 -8.72 18.88 -9.31
C THR A 28 -9.17 17.55 -8.71
N SER A 29 -8.84 16.44 -9.38
CA SER A 29 -9.09 15.09 -8.87
C SER A 29 -8.29 14.79 -7.59
N LEU A 30 -7.16 15.48 -7.36
CA LEU A 30 -6.30 15.31 -6.16
C LEU A 30 -6.83 16.05 -4.93
N ALA A 31 -7.47 17.21 -5.12
CA ALA A 31 -8.12 17.94 -4.02
C ALA A 31 -9.36 17.19 -3.53
N ALA A 32 -10.09 16.55 -4.45
CA ALA A 32 -11.25 15.74 -4.13
C ALA A 32 -10.88 14.47 -3.34
N ALA A 33 -9.75 13.82 -3.64
CA ALA A 33 -9.36 12.56 -2.99
C ALA A 33 -9.04 12.72 -1.48
N GLU A 34 -8.42 13.83 -1.06
CA GLU A 34 -8.17 14.07 0.37
C GLU A 34 -9.47 14.30 1.15
N ILE A 35 -10.40 15.05 0.56
CA ILE A 35 -11.72 15.32 1.16
C ILE A 35 -12.51 14.02 1.23
N GLU A 36 -12.55 13.27 0.13
CA GLU A 36 -13.18 11.94 0.05
C GLU A 36 -12.61 10.99 1.10
N LEU A 37 -11.29 10.96 1.31
CA LEU A 37 -10.67 10.12 2.34
C LEU A 37 -11.15 10.51 3.75
N LYS A 38 -11.14 11.80 4.07
CA LYS A 38 -11.59 12.31 5.38
C LYS A 38 -13.06 11.98 5.62
N ASP A 39 -13.91 12.18 4.62
CA ASP A 39 -15.35 11.93 4.72
C ASP A 39 -15.64 10.44 4.93
N LEU A 40 -15.01 9.56 4.15
CA LEU A 40 -15.14 8.10 4.31
C LEU A 40 -14.70 7.63 5.71
N LEU A 41 -13.64 8.22 6.27
CA LEU A 41 -13.16 7.91 7.63
C LEU A 41 -14.06 8.46 8.75
N GLN A 42 -15.03 9.34 8.44
CA GLN A 42 -16.03 9.77 9.41
C GLN A 42 -17.32 8.93 9.36
N GLU A 43 -17.49 8.06 8.38
CA GLU A 43 -18.66 7.19 8.29
C GLU A 43 -18.75 6.26 9.52
N ALA A 44 -19.97 5.96 9.98
CA ALA A 44 -20.17 5.05 11.10
C ALA A 44 -19.66 3.63 10.81
N HIS A 45 -19.67 3.24 9.53
CA HIS A 45 -19.16 1.97 9.01
C HIS A 45 -18.40 2.25 7.70
N PRO A 46 -17.10 2.56 7.78
CA PRO A 46 -16.32 2.92 6.59
C PRO A 46 -16.30 1.81 5.54
N ASP A 47 -16.52 2.18 4.28
CA ASP A 47 -16.33 1.28 3.13
C ASP A 47 -14.83 1.14 2.82
N PHE A 48 -14.20 0.08 3.32
CA PHE A 48 -12.76 -0.17 3.14
C PHE A 48 -12.34 -0.33 1.68
N LYS A 49 -13.24 -0.79 0.80
CA LYS A 49 -12.93 -0.89 -0.62
C LYS A 49 -12.86 0.50 -1.26
N LYS A 50 -13.72 1.44 -0.84
CA LYS A 50 -13.61 2.84 -1.24
C LYS A 50 -12.38 3.50 -0.63
N LEU A 51 -12.11 3.29 0.66
CA LEU A 51 -10.90 3.81 1.31
C LEU A 51 -9.63 3.39 0.56
N GLN A 52 -9.49 2.10 0.23
CA GLN A 52 -8.36 1.59 -0.53
C GLN A 52 -8.20 2.29 -1.88
N ARG A 53 -9.30 2.48 -2.63
CA ARG A 53 -9.30 3.21 -3.91
C ARG A 53 -8.92 4.68 -3.75
N THR A 54 -9.41 5.34 -2.70
CA THR A 54 -9.10 6.76 -2.44
C THR A 54 -7.63 6.94 -2.06
N VAL A 55 -7.09 6.04 -1.23
CA VAL A 55 -5.66 5.98 -0.92
C VAL A 55 -4.82 5.77 -2.20
N ALA A 56 -5.31 4.96 -3.15
CA ALA A 56 -4.69 4.83 -4.48
C ALA A 56 -4.57 6.15 -5.22
N LYS A 57 -5.67 6.92 -5.27
CA LYS A 57 -5.66 8.22 -5.93
C LYS A 57 -4.59 9.12 -5.29
N LEU A 58 -4.49 9.15 -3.96
CA LEU A 58 -3.50 9.97 -3.25
C LEU A 58 -2.06 9.54 -3.56
N GLU A 59 -1.80 8.24 -3.63
CA GLU A 59 -0.52 7.68 -4.08
C GLU A 59 -0.18 8.15 -5.50
N MET A 60 -1.06 7.90 -6.47
CA MET A 60 -0.89 8.31 -7.88
C MET A 60 -0.71 9.83 -8.08
N SER A 61 -1.05 10.60 -7.05
CA SER A 61 -0.97 12.06 -6.99
C SER A 61 0.29 12.58 -6.30
N GLY A 62 1.14 11.69 -5.76
CA GLY A 62 2.30 12.08 -4.98
C GLY A 62 1.97 12.65 -3.60
N LYS A 63 0.79 12.33 -3.04
CA LYS A 63 0.28 12.84 -1.74
C LYS A 63 0.36 11.80 -0.63
N GLU A 64 1.41 10.97 -0.66
CA GLU A 64 1.59 9.87 0.29
C GLU A 64 1.74 10.39 1.72
N ALA A 65 2.42 11.53 1.92
CA ALA A 65 2.63 12.13 3.23
C ALA A 65 1.34 12.66 3.87
N GLU A 66 0.49 13.30 3.07
CA GLU A 66 -0.84 13.78 3.47
C GLU A 66 -1.75 12.60 3.81
N ALA A 67 -1.75 11.56 2.98
CA ALA A 67 -2.50 10.32 3.24
C ALA A 67 -2.08 9.68 4.57
N VAL A 68 -0.78 9.52 4.83
CA VAL A 68 -0.25 9.01 6.11
C VAL A 68 -0.74 9.85 7.28
N THR A 69 -0.71 11.18 7.16
CA THR A 69 -1.15 12.09 8.24
C THR A 69 -2.64 11.94 8.55
N ILE A 70 -3.48 11.79 7.51
CA ILE A 70 -4.93 11.59 7.67
C ILE A 70 -5.21 10.22 8.33
N LEU A 71 -4.53 9.17 7.87
CA LEU A 71 -4.69 7.81 8.37
C LEU A 71 -4.19 7.66 9.82
N GLU A 72 -3.09 8.32 10.20
CA GLU A 72 -2.58 8.32 11.58
C GLU A 72 -3.61 8.91 12.56
N LYS A 73 -4.28 10.02 12.19
CA LYS A 73 -5.35 10.62 13.02
C LYS A 73 -6.57 9.71 13.13
N ALA A 74 -6.96 9.07 12.03
CA ALA A 74 -8.09 8.16 12.02
C ALA A 74 -7.81 6.88 12.82
N LEU A 75 -6.58 6.37 12.76
CA LEU A 75 -6.12 5.23 13.55
C LEU A 75 -6.21 5.54 15.05
N GLU A 76 -5.68 6.69 15.48
CA GLU A 76 -5.77 7.14 16.88
C GLU A 76 -7.23 7.23 17.35
N LYS A 77 -8.12 7.80 16.52
CA LYS A 77 -9.55 7.86 16.81
C LYS A 77 -10.17 6.48 16.96
N ALA A 78 -9.95 5.57 16.01
CA ALA A 78 -10.51 4.21 16.03
C ALA A 78 -10.02 3.41 17.26
N GLN A 79 -8.75 3.59 17.64
CA GLN A 79 -8.18 3.00 18.86
C GLN A 79 -8.87 3.55 20.13
N ASN A 80 -9.03 4.87 20.22
CA ASN A 80 -9.70 5.52 21.35
C ASN A 80 -11.19 5.12 21.47
N GLU A 81 -11.84 4.85 20.35
CA GLU A 81 -13.23 4.37 20.27
C GLU A 81 -13.36 2.84 20.44
N ASN A 82 -12.26 2.11 20.69
CA ASN A 82 -12.20 0.64 20.78
C ASN A 82 -12.72 -0.10 19.54
N LYS A 83 -12.59 0.51 18.34
CA LYS A 83 -12.97 -0.11 17.07
C LYS A 83 -11.82 -0.91 16.48
N GLN A 84 -11.50 -2.06 17.09
CA GLN A 84 -10.29 -2.85 16.76
C GLN A 84 -10.16 -3.23 15.28
N HIS A 85 -11.24 -3.71 14.65
CA HIS A 85 -11.22 -4.08 13.23
C HIS A 85 -10.99 -2.88 12.31
N GLU A 86 -11.63 -1.73 12.62
CA GLU A 86 -11.43 -0.49 11.86
C GLU A 86 -10.01 0.04 12.03
N ALA A 87 -9.48 0.02 13.26
CA ALA A 87 -8.10 0.39 13.54
C ALA A 87 -7.12 -0.49 12.74
N TYR A 88 -7.34 -1.81 12.68
CA TYR A 88 -6.51 -2.72 11.89
C TYR A 88 -6.54 -2.37 10.39
N GLU A 89 -7.72 -2.18 9.80
CA GLU A 89 -7.83 -1.87 8.37
C GLU A 89 -7.25 -0.48 8.02
N ILE A 90 -7.45 0.52 8.88
CA ILE A 90 -6.84 1.86 8.70
C ILE A 90 -5.32 1.77 8.82
N GLN A 91 -4.83 0.97 9.78
CA GLN A 91 -3.40 0.70 9.93
C GLN A 91 -2.86 0.11 8.62
N MET A 92 -3.40 -1.00 8.11
CA MET A 92 -2.94 -1.60 6.85
C MET A 92 -2.84 -0.61 5.67
N LEU A 93 -3.80 0.31 5.51
CA LEU A 93 -3.73 1.39 4.50
C LEU A 93 -2.60 2.39 4.76
N ARG A 94 -2.32 2.70 6.02
CA ARG A 94 -1.21 3.57 6.43
C ARG A 94 0.13 2.92 6.12
N GLU A 95 0.31 1.62 6.41
CA GLU A 95 1.56 0.92 6.07
C GLU A 95 1.76 0.82 4.56
N GLU A 96 0.70 0.56 3.79
CA GLU A 96 0.73 0.67 2.32
C GLU A 96 1.28 2.05 1.91
N MET A 97 0.78 3.13 2.50
CA MET A 97 1.23 4.47 2.16
C MET A 97 2.64 4.81 2.61
N LEU A 98 3.12 4.24 3.71
CA LEU A 98 4.51 4.37 4.11
C LEU A 98 5.46 3.72 3.11
N ILE A 99 5.07 2.58 2.54
CA ILE A 99 5.85 1.91 1.48
C ILE A 99 5.98 2.83 0.28
N TYR A 100 4.86 3.36 -0.25
CA TYR A 100 4.89 4.27 -1.40
C TYR A 100 5.59 5.60 -1.10
N LYS A 101 5.50 6.11 0.13
CA LYS A 101 6.24 7.30 0.58
C LYS A 101 7.76 7.06 0.63
N GLY A 102 8.20 5.81 0.79
CA GLY A 102 9.61 5.44 0.95
C GLY A 102 10.07 5.29 2.40
N ASP A 103 9.16 5.30 3.38
CA ASP A 103 9.46 5.15 4.80
C ASP A 103 9.48 3.65 5.20
N PHE A 104 10.30 2.86 4.51
CA PHE A 104 10.29 1.39 4.58
C PHE A 104 10.52 0.83 5.99
N GLU A 105 11.50 1.37 6.71
CA GLU A 105 11.79 0.96 8.09
C GLU A 105 10.60 1.22 9.02
N LYS A 106 9.90 2.35 8.84
CA LYS A 106 8.72 2.69 9.63
C LYS A 106 7.55 1.75 9.33
N ALA A 107 7.42 1.32 8.06
CA ALA A 107 6.42 0.33 7.65
C ALA A 107 6.75 -1.05 8.23
N LEU A 108 8.00 -1.49 8.16
CA LEU A 108 8.44 -2.83 8.58
C LEU A 108 8.24 -3.07 10.09
N HIS A 109 8.51 -2.06 10.92
CA HIS A 109 8.38 -2.16 12.37
C HIS A 109 6.94 -2.00 12.88
N CYS A 110 5.93 -2.02 11.99
CA CYS A 110 4.53 -1.99 12.40
C CYS A 110 4.10 -3.32 13.03
N LYS A 111 3.52 -3.26 14.23
CA LYS A 111 2.91 -4.41 14.92
C LYS A 111 1.92 -5.18 14.04
N CYS A 112 1.16 -4.47 13.21
CA CYS A 112 0.19 -5.05 12.26
C CYS A 112 0.82 -6.08 11.29
N LEU A 113 2.09 -5.92 10.92
CA LEU A 113 2.77 -6.87 10.04
C LEU A 113 3.31 -8.08 10.81
N ASP A 114 3.44 -8.00 12.14
CA ASP A 114 4.00 -9.05 13.01
C ASP A 114 2.96 -9.92 13.73
N GLU A 115 1.69 -9.51 13.77
CA GLU A 115 0.61 -10.27 14.45
C GLU A 115 0.20 -11.58 13.73
N GLU A 116 0.93 -12.68 13.95
CA GLU A 116 0.72 -14.00 13.32
C GLU A 116 -0.72 -14.56 13.41
N ASP A 117 -1.51 -14.14 14.41
CA ASP A 117 -2.89 -14.62 14.63
C ASP A 117 -3.91 -14.14 13.57
N ILE A 118 -3.56 -13.14 12.76
CA ILE A 118 -4.44 -12.59 11.72
C ILE A 118 -4.01 -13.10 10.34
N SER A 119 -4.84 -13.95 9.73
CA SER A 119 -4.63 -14.43 8.36
C SER A 119 -4.98 -13.35 7.32
N ASP A 120 -4.00 -12.51 7.01
CA ASP A 120 -4.09 -11.42 6.02
C ASP A 120 -2.89 -11.44 5.07
N ALA A 121 -3.17 -11.71 3.79
CA ALA A 121 -2.14 -11.87 2.75
C ALA A 121 -1.40 -10.55 2.44
N ARG A 122 -1.95 -9.38 2.78
CA ARG A 122 -1.25 -8.10 2.65
C ARG A 122 0.02 -8.05 3.49
N ARG A 123 0.02 -8.73 4.65
CA ARG A 123 1.15 -8.71 5.59
C ARG A 123 2.42 -9.33 5.01
N PRO A 124 2.43 -10.61 4.56
CA PRO A 124 3.58 -11.18 3.89
C PRO A 124 3.91 -10.44 2.58
N LEU A 125 2.92 -9.94 1.83
CA LEU A 125 3.19 -9.15 0.63
C LEU A 125 3.98 -7.87 0.94
N TYR A 126 3.53 -7.06 1.90
CA TYR A 126 4.20 -5.82 2.30
C TYR A 126 5.59 -6.09 2.86
N LYS A 127 5.75 -7.14 3.68
CA LYS A 127 7.06 -7.58 4.16
C LYS A 127 7.99 -8.00 3.01
N ALA A 128 7.49 -8.74 2.02
CA ALA A 128 8.26 -9.14 0.86
C ALA A 128 8.74 -7.92 0.05
N ILE A 129 7.83 -6.97 -0.24
CA ILE A 129 8.16 -5.72 -0.95
C ILE A 129 9.26 -4.96 -0.20
N ILE A 130 9.06 -4.72 1.10
CA ILE A 130 10.01 -3.98 1.93
C ILE A 130 11.38 -4.68 1.95
N ASN A 131 11.42 -5.99 2.14
CA ASN A 131 12.68 -6.73 2.21
C ASN A 131 13.43 -6.79 0.87
N VAL A 132 12.73 -6.79 -0.28
CA VAL A 132 13.41 -6.60 -1.58
C VAL A 132 14.07 -5.21 -1.63
N ILE A 133 13.34 -4.17 -1.22
CA ILE A 133 13.84 -2.79 -1.26
C ILE A 133 15.05 -2.59 -0.34
N LEU A 134 15.01 -3.18 0.85
CA LEU A 134 16.08 -3.18 1.86
C LEU A 134 17.23 -4.17 1.54
N GLU A 135 17.18 -4.85 0.39
CA GLU A 135 18.22 -5.79 -0.05
C GLU A 135 18.43 -6.96 0.94
N GLN A 136 17.33 -7.46 1.48
CA GLN A 136 17.22 -8.62 2.39
C GLN A 136 16.57 -9.81 1.64
N PRO A 137 17.31 -10.48 0.73
CA PRO A 137 16.71 -11.42 -0.23
C PRO A 137 16.14 -12.69 0.42
N LYS A 138 16.68 -13.14 1.56
CA LYS A 138 16.18 -14.35 2.25
C LYS A 138 14.82 -14.09 2.88
N GLU A 139 14.72 -12.95 3.56
CA GLU A 139 13.51 -12.46 4.20
C GLU A 139 12.45 -12.13 3.15
N ALA A 140 12.86 -11.49 2.04
CA ALA A 140 11.97 -11.21 0.92
C ALA A 140 11.36 -12.49 0.33
N PHE A 141 12.19 -13.49 0.04
CA PHE A 141 11.74 -14.76 -0.51
C PHE A 141 10.79 -15.49 0.44
N SER A 142 11.15 -15.59 1.73
CA SER A 142 10.31 -16.26 2.73
C SER A 142 8.93 -15.60 2.88
N ASN A 143 8.88 -14.26 2.86
CA ASN A 143 7.60 -13.54 2.93
C ASN A 143 6.80 -13.68 1.62
N TRP A 144 7.45 -13.68 0.46
CA TRP A 144 6.78 -13.88 -0.83
C TRP A 144 6.20 -15.30 -0.94
N GLU A 145 6.93 -16.32 -0.49
CA GLU A 145 6.46 -17.70 -0.43
C GLU A 145 5.23 -17.81 0.47
N GLN A 146 5.26 -17.19 1.65
CA GLN A 146 4.10 -17.15 2.55
C GLN A 146 2.89 -16.44 1.91
N PHE A 147 3.09 -15.35 1.17
CA PHE A 147 2.03 -14.69 0.41
C PHE A 147 1.41 -15.64 -0.63
N ASN A 148 2.24 -16.35 -1.38
CA ASN A 148 1.80 -17.30 -2.40
C ASN A 148 1.08 -18.51 -1.81
N GLU A 149 1.56 -19.03 -0.67
CA GLU A 149 0.87 -20.09 0.06
C GLU A 149 -0.52 -19.61 0.50
N MET A 150 -0.62 -18.40 1.06
CA MET A 150 -1.91 -17.82 1.43
C MET A 150 -2.81 -17.69 0.22
N GLN A 151 -2.34 -17.19 -0.92
CA GLN A 151 -3.14 -17.04 -2.15
C GLN A 151 -3.59 -18.38 -2.74
N SER A 152 -2.69 -19.38 -2.81
CA SER A 152 -2.95 -20.69 -3.43
C SER A 152 -4.06 -21.47 -2.73
N ASN A 153 -4.21 -21.28 -1.41
CA ASN A 153 -5.31 -21.83 -0.63
C ASN A 153 -6.70 -21.30 -1.02
N PHE A 154 -6.79 -20.25 -1.86
CA PHE A 154 -8.04 -19.61 -2.25
C PHE A 154 -8.29 -19.54 -3.76
N LEU A 155 -7.43 -20.12 -4.60
CA LEU A 155 -7.56 -20.07 -6.06
C LEU A 155 -8.80 -20.83 -6.57
N TRP A 156 -9.86 -20.06 -6.87
CA TRP A 156 -10.84 -20.34 -7.92
C TRP A 156 -10.11 -20.26 -9.29
N PRO A 157 -10.50 -21.04 -10.32
CA PRO A 157 -9.75 -21.06 -11.59
C PRO A 157 -9.54 -19.65 -12.16
N PRO A 158 -8.33 -19.36 -12.69
CA PRO A 158 -7.98 -18.05 -13.22
C PRO A 158 -8.97 -17.66 -14.33
N ASP A 159 -9.58 -16.49 -14.20
CA ASP A 159 -10.18 -15.85 -15.35
C ASP A 159 -9.05 -15.29 -16.26
N GLN A 160 -9.36 -15.03 -17.53
CA GLN A 160 -8.37 -14.51 -18.47
C GLN A 160 -7.89 -13.07 -18.13
N GLN A 161 -8.52 -12.38 -17.17
CA GLN A 161 -8.15 -11.00 -16.80
C GLN A 161 -6.95 -10.97 -15.84
N ASP A 162 -6.68 -12.06 -15.12
CA ASP A 162 -5.62 -12.13 -14.11
C ASP A 162 -4.25 -12.63 -14.64
N ALA A 163 -4.09 -12.92 -15.93
CA ALA A 163 -2.91 -13.65 -16.42
C ALA A 163 -1.55 -12.99 -16.10
N GLN A 164 -1.48 -11.65 -16.15
CA GLN A 164 -0.27 -10.90 -15.77
C GLN A 164 0.02 -10.95 -14.26
N LEU A 165 -1.03 -11.02 -13.44
CA LEU A 165 -0.91 -11.17 -11.99
C LEU A 165 -0.29 -12.53 -11.64
N TYR A 166 -0.79 -13.61 -12.26
CA TYR A 166 -0.23 -14.95 -12.08
C TYR A 166 1.24 -15.05 -12.53
N GLU A 167 1.60 -14.38 -13.62
CA GLU A 167 2.99 -14.36 -14.07
C GLU A 167 3.96 -13.75 -13.05
N VAL A 168 3.54 -12.74 -12.28
CA VAL A 168 4.36 -12.12 -11.22
C VAL A 168 4.31 -12.94 -9.92
N ILE A 169 3.18 -13.58 -9.63
CA ILE A 169 2.99 -14.44 -8.46
C ILE A 169 3.82 -15.73 -8.57
N ASP A 170 3.98 -16.29 -9.77
CA ASP A 170 4.64 -17.60 -9.95
C ASP A 170 6.17 -17.53 -10.03
N ASP A 171 6.75 -16.34 -10.11
CA ASP A 171 8.19 -16.13 -10.33
C ASP A 171 8.74 -15.01 -9.43
N PHE A 172 9.56 -15.40 -8.45
CA PHE A 172 10.16 -14.46 -7.51
C PHE A 172 11.06 -13.42 -8.18
N ASP A 173 11.78 -13.77 -9.26
CA ASP A 173 12.64 -12.82 -9.97
C ASP A 173 11.79 -11.76 -10.68
N LYS A 174 10.62 -12.14 -11.22
CA LYS A 174 9.65 -11.17 -11.77
C LYS A 174 9.09 -10.27 -10.68
N PHE A 175 8.73 -10.83 -9.52
CA PHE A 175 8.31 -10.03 -8.36
C PHE A 175 9.39 -9.02 -7.96
N VAL A 176 10.65 -9.46 -7.82
CA VAL A 176 11.79 -8.58 -7.51
C VAL A 176 11.96 -7.49 -8.56
N ASN A 177 11.80 -7.80 -9.86
CA ASN A 177 11.90 -6.81 -10.94
C ASN A 177 10.82 -5.72 -10.83
N VAL A 178 9.57 -6.09 -10.52
CA VAL A 178 8.46 -5.16 -10.29
C VAL A 178 8.75 -4.27 -9.07
N VAL A 179 9.19 -4.85 -7.95
CA VAL A 179 9.53 -4.08 -6.75
C VAL A 179 10.71 -3.14 -7.00
N ASN A 180 11.69 -3.53 -7.81
CA ASN A 180 12.80 -2.67 -8.20
C ASN A 180 12.39 -1.52 -9.14
N LEU A 181 11.30 -1.66 -9.90
CA LEU A 181 10.70 -0.53 -10.63
C LEU A 181 10.10 0.46 -9.65
N LEU A 182 9.28 -0.02 -8.69
CA LEU A 182 8.73 0.82 -7.61
C LEU A 182 9.84 1.57 -6.85
N LYS A 183 10.91 0.87 -6.42
CA LYS A 183 12.05 1.48 -5.71
C LYS A 183 12.65 2.65 -6.49
N ARG A 184 12.81 2.52 -7.81
CA ARG A 184 13.35 3.58 -8.66
C ARG A 184 12.42 4.79 -8.73
N ASP A 185 11.13 4.57 -8.90
CA ASP A 185 10.15 5.65 -9.06
C ASP A 185 9.93 6.44 -7.76
N ILE A 186 9.96 5.78 -6.60
CA ILE A 186 9.97 6.43 -5.28
C ILE A 186 11.20 7.35 -5.15
N GLN A 187 12.38 6.86 -5.56
CA GLN A 187 13.62 7.63 -5.51
C GLN A 187 13.60 8.83 -6.49
N GLU A 188 13.04 8.66 -7.68
CA GLU A 188 12.88 9.75 -8.64
C GLU A 188 11.91 10.82 -8.14
N THR A 189 10.76 10.41 -7.60
CA THR A 189 9.74 11.32 -7.07
C THR A 189 10.29 12.12 -5.88
N SER A 190 11.02 11.46 -4.98
CA SER A 190 11.70 12.12 -3.86
C SER A 190 12.72 13.17 -4.32
N LYS A 191 13.49 12.87 -5.38
CA LYS A 191 14.44 13.83 -5.98
C LYS A 191 13.72 15.04 -6.60
N ARG A 192 12.58 14.82 -7.27
CA ARG A 192 11.78 15.89 -7.89
C ARG A 192 11.19 16.83 -6.83
N LYS A 193 10.59 16.29 -5.75
CA LYS A 193 10.05 17.07 -4.61
C LYS A 193 11.15 17.95 -3.99
N ASN A 194 12.32 17.37 -3.69
CA ASN A 194 13.44 18.12 -3.12
C ASN A 194 13.98 19.25 -4.03
N ASN A 195 13.88 19.09 -5.35
CA ASN A 195 14.31 20.13 -6.30
C ASN A 195 13.29 21.28 -6.39
N ASP A 196 11.99 20.98 -6.29
CA ASP A 196 10.91 21.97 -6.34
C ASP A 196 10.87 22.83 -5.07
N ASP A 197 11.05 22.19 -3.90
CA ASP A 197 11.21 22.87 -2.60
C ASP A 197 12.44 23.81 -2.57
N ARG A 198 13.49 23.45 -3.30
CA ARG A 198 14.71 24.29 -3.42
C ARG A 198 14.51 25.46 -4.38
N ALA A 199 13.77 25.25 -5.47
CA ALA A 199 13.47 26.28 -6.45
C ALA A 199 12.53 27.35 -5.86
N THR A 200 11.48 26.94 -5.14
CA THR A 200 10.53 27.84 -4.45
C THR A 200 11.21 28.68 -3.36
N ASN A 201 12.18 28.11 -2.62
CA ASN A 201 12.98 28.84 -1.63
C ASN A 201 14.07 29.76 -2.24
N SER A 202 14.41 29.60 -3.52
CA SER A 202 15.36 30.47 -4.22
C SER A 202 14.71 31.73 -4.81
N CYS A 203 13.40 31.70 -5.03
CA CYS A 203 12.62 32.83 -5.57
C CYS A 203 12.07 33.76 -4.46
N THR A 204 12.30 33.45 -3.19
CA THR A 204 11.79 34.19 -2.03
C THR A 204 12.87 34.93 -1.23
N ASN A 205 14.11 35.02 -1.73
CA ASN A 205 15.20 35.82 -1.15
C ASN A 205 15.63 36.97 -2.06
#